data_AF-A0A101W6S4-F1
#
_entry.id   AF-A0A101W6S4-F1
#
_cell.length_a   1.000
_cell.length_b   1.000
_cell.length_c   1.000
_cell.angle_alpha   90.00
_cell.angle_beta   90.00
_cell.angle_gamma   90.00
#
_symmetry.space_group_name_H-M   'P 1'
#
loop_
_entity.id
_entity.type
_entity.pdbx_description
1 polymer ?
#
loop_
_entity_poly.entity_id
_entity_poly.type
_entity_poly.pdbx_seq_one_letter_code
_entity_poly.pdbx_strand_id
1 'polypeptide(L)'
;MRRISLIVFCLILMTVLAACAQTADTAKPEPAPLTAKYEKPMDLFEEDYNLFYDLALPENYVPFKAKVSIGDMFAAYSLSFLAGDTDENVVSFVASLVNVTNEENITEYLDALRQGRLYDQGMLDANREIEFWVKPTEQESEDYDYVEGYVLELQMQIPNEMLLECKEIVSRNINLQALEYGGFQALLDSYGINPVDISVVKGNKENVSVGFYVDPGDEYQTWRDYVNSEEYLSQEKVSYWGEELASSIGYGDMDNRIMLSDKDKHVIIGQTLPGADINIADYIPSQSLVMLGFRDEGDYDDQQDNIYVAIHKSEWQEAENEEDRNCILFIDNDANDGFLVRYYPREAKYFVQLEKDDILVKYDWYEPEDRYSDQGFGEDVSEIKQKMQTMLNDESDNVMAKPIIAFEEYIKNTFGMKPEQLYELPLK
;
A
#
# COMPACT_ATOMS: atom_id res chain seq x y z
N MET A 1 -25.43 16.43 -86.73
CA MET A 1 -26.29 17.64 -86.70
C MET A 1 -27.19 17.48 -85.48
N ARG A 2 -26.92 18.14 -84.34
CA ARG A 2 -27.57 19.38 -83.83
C ARG A 2 -29.10 19.32 -84.00
N ARG A 3 -30.00 19.53 -83.02
CA ARG A 3 -29.99 20.22 -81.71
C ARG A 3 -31.42 20.01 -81.08
N ILE A 4 -31.59 19.82 -79.75
CA ILE A 4 -32.12 20.82 -78.74
C ILE A 4 -33.61 21.19 -79.00
N SER A 5 -34.59 21.27 -78.08
CA SER A 5 -34.69 21.23 -76.61
C SER A 5 -36.16 21.44 -76.16
N LEU A 6 -36.47 21.08 -74.89
CA LEU A 6 -37.32 21.80 -73.88
C LEU A 6 -38.87 21.94 -74.10
N ILE A 7 -39.78 22.00 -73.10
CA ILE A 7 -39.83 21.83 -71.62
C ILE A 7 -41.29 22.11 -71.11
N VAL A 8 -41.56 21.88 -69.81
CA VAL A 8 -42.70 22.33 -68.93
C VAL A 8 -44.00 21.48 -68.93
N PHE A 9 -44.71 21.18 -67.82
CA PHE A 9 -44.50 21.17 -66.34
C PHE A 9 -45.86 20.83 -65.65
N CYS A 10 -45.80 20.21 -64.46
CA CYS A 10 -46.77 20.19 -63.34
C CYS A 10 -48.18 19.56 -63.48
N LEU A 11 -48.83 18.98 -62.46
CA LEU A 11 -48.53 18.34 -61.16
C LEU A 11 -49.92 18.04 -60.53
N ILE A 12 -50.05 16.97 -59.73
CA ILE A 12 -50.79 16.86 -58.45
C ILE A 12 -51.28 15.42 -58.19
N LEU A 13 -51.08 15.06 -56.92
CA LEU A 13 -50.96 13.81 -56.18
C LEU A 13 -52.32 13.17 -55.78
N MET A 14 -52.37 11.83 -55.69
CA MET A 14 -52.87 11.08 -54.51
C MET A 14 -52.58 9.56 -54.59
N THR A 15 -51.64 9.12 -53.73
CA THR A 15 -51.62 7.90 -52.87
C THR A 15 -52.15 6.53 -53.33
N VAL A 16 -51.24 5.54 -53.37
CA VAL A 16 -51.47 4.12 -53.00
C VAL A 16 -50.25 3.59 -52.23
N LEU A 17 -50.53 2.77 -51.21
CA LEU A 17 -49.61 2.11 -50.27
C LEU A 17 -48.46 1.33 -50.92
N ALA A 18 -47.27 1.43 -50.33
CA ALA A 18 -46.21 0.43 -50.44
C ALA A 18 -45.72 0.05 -49.04
N ALA A 19 -45.64 -1.24 -48.78
CA ALA A 19 -45.13 -1.81 -47.53
C ALA A 19 -43.62 -1.56 -47.40
N CYS A 20 -43.20 -0.90 -46.32
CA CYS A 20 -41.81 -0.89 -45.88
C CYS A 20 -41.57 -2.11 -45.00
N ALA A 21 -40.67 -3.00 -45.44
CA ALA A 21 -40.03 -3.96 -44.56
C ALA A 21 -39.06 -3.18 -43.66
N GLN A 22 -39.38 -3.12 -42.37
CA GLN A 22 -38.49 -2.61 -41.33
C GLN A 22 -37.45 -3.70 -41.06
N THR A 23 -36.23 -3.52 -41.56
CA THR A 23 -35.07 -4.23 -41.03
C THR A 23 -34.89 -3.75 -39.60
N ALA A 24 -35.17 -4.62 -38.64
CA ALA A 24 -34.84 -4.37 -37.24
C ALA A 24 -33.32 -4.26 -37.15
N ASP A 25 -32.85 -3.03 -36.99
CA ASP A 25 -31.48 -2.71 -36.62
C ASP A 25 -31.29 -3.27 -35.21
N THR A 26 -30.75 -4.49 -35.12
CA THR A 26 -30.29 -5.03 -33.83
C THR A 26 -29.06 -4.23 -33.47
N ALA A 27 -29.28 -3.11 -32.76
CA ALA A 27 -28.22 -2.35 -32.13
C ALA A 27 -27.33 -3.35 -31.38
N LYS A 28 -26.06 -3.42 -31.82
CA LYS A 28 -25.03 -4.17 -31.11
C LYS A 28 -25.04 -3.65 -29.67
N PRO A 29 -25.16 -4.51 -28.64
CA PRO A 29 -25.17 -4.05 -27.26
C PRO A 29 -23.95 -3.17 -27.01
N GLU A 30 -24.19 -2.01 -26.41
CA GLU A 30 -23.14 -1.07 -26.02
C GLU A 30 -22.14 -1.83 -25.12
N PRO A 31 -20.83 -1.77 -25.41
CA PRO A 31 -19.84 -2.43 -24.56
C PRO A 31 -19.99 -1.90 -23.13
N ALA A 32 -19.93 -2.81 -22.15
CA ALA A 32 -20.04 -2.44 -20.75
C ALA A 32 -18.85 -1.54 -20.36
N PRO A 33 -19.04 -0.57 -19.44
CA PRO A 33 -17.95 0.21 -18.88
C PRO A 33 -16.88 -0.70 -18.28
N LEU A 34 -15.59 -0.40 -18.48
CA LEU A 34 -14.50 -1.20 -17.96
C LEU A 34 -14.56 -1.30 -16.43
N THR A 35 -14.96 -0.24 -15.74
CA THR A 35 -15.01 -0.23 -14.26
C THR A 35 -16.15 -1.07 -13.68
N ALA A 36 -17.11 -1.50 -14.49
CA ALA A 36 -18.21 -2.36 -14.04
C ALA A 36 -17.74 -3.80 -13.73
N LYS A 37 -16.63 -4.23 -14.32
CA LYS A 37 -16.05 -5.56 -14.13
C LYS A 37 -14.78 -5.57 -13.26
N TYR A 38 -14.30 -4.39 -12.87
CA TYR A 38 -13.01 -4.26 -12.20
C TYR A 38 -13.19 -4.61 -10.73
N GLU A 39 -12.57 -5.70 -10.29
CA GLU A 39 -12.63 -6.19 -8.92
C GLU A 39 -11.27 -6.02 -8.21
N LYS A 40 -10.16 -6.24 -8.92
CA LYS A 40 -8.81 -6.22 -8.32
C LYS A 40 -7.70 -5.82 -9.31
N PRO A 41 -6.51 -5.43 -8.82
CA PRO A 41 -5.38 -5.04 -9.66
C PRO A 41 -4.99 -6.04 -10.75
N MET A 42 -4.99 -7.34 -10.43
CA MET A 42 -4.66 -8.39 -11.40
C MET A 42 -5.55 -8.41 -12.64
N ASP A 43 -6.74 -7.81 -12.59
CA ASP A 43 -7.63 -7.70 -13.74
C ASP A 43 -6.97 -6.89 -14.88
N LEU A 44 -5.95 -6.07 -14.61
CA LEU A 44 -5.20 -5.36 -15.66
C LEU A 44 -4.57 -6.29 -16.70
N PHE A 45 -4.35 -7.58 -16.40
CA PHE A 45 -3.87 -8.56 -17.37
C PHE A 45 -4.98 -9.17 -18.26
N GLU A 46 -6.24 -9.00 -17.88
CA GLU A 46 -7.40 -9.64 -18.50
C GLU A 46 -7.90 -8.89 -19.75
N GLU A 47 -8.67 -9.57 -20.60
CA GLU A 47 -9.08 -9.07 -21.93
C GLU A 47 -9.80 -7.72 -21.91
N ASP A 48 -10.52 -7.43 -20.82
CA ASP A 48 -11.27 -6.18 -20.70
C ASP A 48 -10.32 -4.97 -20.52
N TYR A 49 -9.15 -5.14 -19.89
CA TYR A 49 -8.26 -4.04 -19.51
C TYR A 49 -6.94 -4.03 -20.27
N ASN A 50 -6.49 -5.21 -20.71
CA ASN A 50 -5.22 -5.39 -21.38
C ASN A 50 -5.34 -4.97 -22.84
N LEU A 51 -4.78 -3.83 -23.23
CA LEU A 51 -4.85 -3.35 -24.61
C LEU A 51 -4.05 -4.19 -25.63
N PHE A 52 -3.32 -5.20 -25.16
CA PHE A 52 -2.58 -6.18 -25.95
C PHE A 52 -3.16 -7.60 -25.86
N TYR A 53 -4.42 -7.77 -25.40
CA TYR A 53 -5.05 -9.09 -25.20
C TYR A 53 -5.11 -9.96 -26.46
N ASP A 54 -5.09 -9.34 -27.65
CA ASP A 54 -5.17 -10.01 -28.95
C ASP A 54 -3.81 -10.37 -29.53
N LEU A 55 -2.70 -10.01 -28.86
CA LEU A 55 -1.37 -10.39 -29.30
C LEU A 55 -1.11 -11.88 -29.10
N ALA A 56 -0.73 -12.55 -30.19
CA ALA A 56 -0.23 -13.91 -30.14
C ALA A 56 1.23 -13.93 -29.64
N LEU A 57 1.40 -14.04 -28.33
CA LEU A 57 2.73 -14.15 -27.72
C LEU A 57 3.34 -15.55 -27.97
N PRO A 58 4.65 -15.64 -28.25
CA PRO A 58 5.35 -16.92 -28.21
C PRO A 58 5.21 -17.62 -26.85
N GLU A 59 5.28 -18.96 -26.82
CA GLU A 59 5.05 -19.74 -25.58
C GLU A 59 6.05 -19.41 -24.46
N ASN A 60 7.28 -19.02 -24.82
CA ASN A 60 8.34 -18.61 -23.90
C ASN A 60 8.27 -17.12 -23.49
N TYR A 61 7.21 -16.40 -23.89
CA TYR A 61 7.04 -14.98 -23.59
C TYR A 61 6.00 -14.83 -22.49
N VAL A 62 6.47 -14.53 -21.27
CA VAL A 62 5.66 -14.58 -20.05
C VAL A 62 5.40 -13.15 -19.55
N PRO A 63 4.17 -12.63 -19.62
CA PRO A 63 3.81 -11.36 -18.99
C PRO A 63 4.09 -11.41 -17.49
N PHE A 64 4.69 -10.34 -16.94
CA PHE A 64 4.95 -10.23 -15.50
C PHE A 64 4.56 -8.87 -14.92
N LYS A 65 4.33 -7.84 -15.76
CA LYS A 65 3.94 -6.50 -15.29
C LYS A 65 2.90 -5.88 -16.19
N ALA A 66 1.87 -5.29 -15.61
CA ALA A 66 0.89 -4.44 -16.29
C ALA A 66 0.84 -3.09 -15.58
N LYS A 67 0.73 -2.00 -16.34
CA LYS A 67 0.68 -0.64 -15.81
C LYS A 67 -0.30 0.23 -16.58
N VAL A 68 -1.06 1.03 -15.85
CA VAL A 68 -1.82 2.17 -16.37
C VAL A 68 -1.16 3.43 -15.83
N SER A 69 -0.75 4.34 -16.72
CA SER A 69 -0.19 5.65 -16.37
C SER A 69 -1.07 6.76 -16.94
N ILE A 70 -1.31 7.80 -16.16
CA ILE A 70 -2.23 8.91 -16.40
C ILE A 70 -1.53 10.19 -15.97
N GLY A 71 -0.98 10.92 -16.93
CA GLY A 71 -0.46 12.27 -16.76
C GLY A 71 -1.35 13.30 -17.45
N ASP A 72 -1.05 14.57 -17.23
CA ASP A 72 -1.79 15.69 -17.82
C ASP A 72 -1.73 15.71 -19.35
N MET A 73 -0.64 15.20 -19.93
CA MET A 73 -0.39 15.21 -21.37
C MET A 73 -0.33 13.82 -22.00
N PHE A 74 -0.36 12.75 -21.20
CA PHE A 74 -0.24 11.39 -21.71
C PHE A 74 -1.05 10.43 -20.85
N ALA A 75 -1.70 9.45 -21.46
CA ALA A 75 -2.26 8.31 -20.77
C ALA A 75 -1.84 7.06 -21.52
N ALA A 76 -1.23 6.11 -20.83
CA ALA A 76 -0.60 4.96 -21.46
C ALA A 76 -0.85 3.69 -20.67
N TYR A 77 -1.06 2.59 -21.40
CA TYR A 77 -1.05 1.24 -20.87
C TYR A 77 0.24 0.58 -21.28
N SER A 78 0.95 -0.04 -20.34
CA SER A 78 2.13 -0.85 -20.66
C SER A 78 2.02 -2.28 -20.13
N LEU A 79 2.57 -3.21 -20.90
CA LEU A 79 2.66 -4.62 -20.59
C LEU A 79 4.11 -5.07 -20.77
N SER A 80 4.70 -5.60 -19.71
CA SER A 80 6.05 -6.15 -19.72
C SER A 80 6.03 -7.68 -19.64
N PHE A 81 6.91 -8.31 -20.41
CA PHE A 81 7.07 -9.76 -20.45
C PHE A 81 8.54 -10.17 -20.53
N LEU A 82 8.82 -11.35 -19.97
CA LEU A 82 10.10 -12.03 -20.11
C LEU A 82 10.11 -12.79 -21.43
N ALA A 83 11.18 -12.66 -22.20
CA ALA A 83 11.44 -13.42 -23.41
C ALA A 83 12.74 -14.22 -23.22
N GLY A 84 12.60 -15.49 -22.81
CA GLY A 84 13.73 -16.43 -22.73
C GLY A 84 14.11 -16.93 -24.12
N ASP A 85 14.73 -16.05 -24.93
CA ASP A 85 14.98 -16.28 -26.36
C ASP A 85 16.26 -15.57 -26.85
N THR A 86 16.68 -15.85 -28.10
CA THR A 86 17.82 -15.17 -28.72
C THR A 86 17.48 -13.76 -29.19
N ASP A 87 18.50 -12.93 -29.39
CA ASP A 87 18.37 -11.59 -29.98
C ASP A 87 17.66 -11.62 -31.34
N GLU A 88 17.95 -12.59 -32.21
CA GLU A 88 17.27 -12.70 -33.51
C GLU A 88 15.78 -12.97 -33.38
N ASN A 89 15.38 -13.85 -32.45
CA ASN A 89 13.97 -14.18 -32.26
C ASN A 89 13.21 -13.02 -31.64
N VAL A 90 13.78 -12.34 -30.63
CA VAL A 90 13.15 -11.16 -30.03
C VAL A 90 13.05 -10.00 -31.02
N VAL A 91 14.12 -9.70 -31.76
CA VAL A 91 14.09 -8.66 -32.81
C VAL A 91 13.08 -9.01 -33.89
N SER A 92 13.04 -10.27 -34.35
CA SER A 92 12.05 -10.71 -35.34
C SER A 92 10.63 -10.55 -34.83
N PHE A 93 10.38 -10.84 -33.55
CA PHE A 93 9.07 -10.66 -32.93
C PHE A 93 8.67 -9.18 -32.94
N VAL A 94 9.46 -8.29 -32.36
CA VAL A 94 9.11 -6.85 -32.28
C VAL A 94 9.04 -6.19 -33.65
N ALA A 95 9.94 -6.53 -34.58
CA ALA A 95 9.89 -6.03 -35.95
C ALA A 95 8.60 -6.45 -36.66
N SER A 96 8.11 -7.67 -36.40
CA SER A 96 6.83 -8.13 -36.95
C SER A 96 5.64 -7.38 -36.38
N LEU A 97 5.67 -6.98 -35.10
CA LEU A 97 4.61 -6.18 -34.49
C LEU A 97 4.45 -4.84 -35.21
N VAL A 98 5.56 -4.18 -35.56
CA VAL A 98 5.55 -2.85 -36.21
C VAL A 98 5.73 -2.89 -37.73
N ASN A 99 5.55 -4.06 -38.35
CA ASN A 99 5.67 -4.27 -39.81
C ASN A 99 7.02 -3.83 -40.43
N VAL A 100 8.10 -3.94 -39.68
CA VAL A 100 9.47 -3.68 -40.17
C VAL A 100 9.99 -4.94 -40.87
N THR A 101 10.13 -4.88 -42.19
CA THR A 101 10.51 -6.03 -43.02
C THR A 101 11.83 -5.86 -43.77
N ASN A 102 12.44 -4.67 -43.77
CA ASN A 102 13.71 -4.47 -44.49
C ASN A 102 14.90 -4.95 -43.64
N GLU A 103 15.84 -5.64 -44.30
CA GLU A 103 17.01 -6.24 -43.64
C GLU A 103 17.89 -5.21 -42.94
N GLU A 104 17.95 -3.96 -43.46
CA GLU A 104 18.72 -2.87 -42.87
C GLU A 104 18.21 -2.50 -41.47
N ASN A 105 16.91 -2.23 -41.31
CA ASN A 105 16.35 -1.89 -39.99
C ASN A 105 16.42 -3.07 -39.02
N ILE A 106 16.22 -4.29 -39.50
CA ILE A 106 16.37 -5.49 -38.66
C ILE A 106 17.82 -5.61 -38.15
N THR A 107 18.79 -5.29 -38.99
CA THR A 107 20.21 -5.26 -38.59
C THR A 107 20.46 -4.16 -37.57
N GLU A 108 19.89 -2.97 -37.75
CA GLU A 108 19.99 -1.86 -36.78
C GLU A 108 19.36 -2.23 -35.43
N TYR A 109 18.21 -2.92 -35.43
CA TYR A 109 17.56 -3.40 -34.21
C TYR A 109 18.43 -4.40 -33.45
N LEU A 110 19.05 -5.35 -34.16
CA LEU A 110 19.99 -6.31 -33.58
C LEU A 110 21.20 -5.60 -32.98
N ASP A 111 21.78 -4.65 -33.71
CA ASP A 111 22.95 -3.91 -33.25
C ASP A 111 22.62 -3.06 -32.01
N ALA A 112 21.45 -2.42 -31.96
CA ALA A 112 20.98 -1.68 -30.79
C ALA A 112 20.76 -2.60 -29.58
N LEU A 113 20.10 -3.74 -29.78
CA LEU A 113 19.86 -4.71 -28.71
C LEU A 113 21.17 -5.27 -28.13
N ARG A 114 22.15 -5.57 -28.99
CA ARG A 114 23.50 -6.01 -28.61
C ARG A 114 24.31 -4.93 -27.89
N GLN A 115 23.97 -3.66 -28.09
CA GLN A 115 24.51 -2.53 -27.31
C GLN A 115 23.83 -2.35 -25.95
N GLY A 116 22.82 -3.18 -25.64
CA GLY A 116 22.21 -3.30 -24.33
C GLY A 116 20.76 -2.84 -24.26
N ARG A 117 20.25 -2.13 -25.27
CA ARG A 117 18.85 -1.71 -25.32
C ARG A 117 18.40 -1.40 -26.74
N LEU A 118 17.23 -1.90 -27.11
CA LEU A 118 16.48 -1.49 -28.28
C LEU A 118 15.28 -0.65 -27.84
N TYR A 119 15.02 0.44 -28.55
CA TYR A 119 13.82 1.25 -28.44
C TYR A 119 13.37 1.64 -29.85
N ASP A 120 12.08 1.48 -30.13
CA ASP A 120 11.46 2.10 -31.30
C ASP A 120 9.96 2.27 -31.08
N GLN A 121 9.31 2.91 -32.05
CA GLN A 121 7.87 3.11 -32.12
C GLN A 121 7.34 2.72 -33.51
N GLY A 122 6.10 2.25 -33.58
CA GLY A 122 5.49 1.94 -34.86
C GLY A 122 4.04 1.52 -34.77
N MET A 123 3.44 1.26 -35.93
CA MET A 123 2.04 0.86 -36.02
C MET A 123 1.90 -0.64 -35.82
N LEU A 124 1.25 -1.06 -34.72
CA LEU A 124 0.84 -2.44 -34.49
C LEU A 124 -0.21 -2.88 -35.51
N ASP A 125 -1.17 -1.99 -35.78
CA ASP A 125 -2.15 -2.13 -36.85
C ASP A 125 -2.60 -0.77 -37.40
N ALA A 126 -3.69 -0.72 -38.17
CA ALA A 126 -4.17 0.51 -38.79
C ALA A 126 -4.54 1.63 -37.79
N ASN A 127 -4.81 1.30 -36.53
CA ASN A 127 -5.35 2.22 -35.53
C ASN A 127 -4.54 2.26 -34.22
N ARG A 128 -3.59 1.34 -34.01
CA ARG A 128 -2.78 1.26 -32.78
C ARG A 128 -1.32 1.55 -33.08
N GLU A 129 -0.83 2.68 -32.58
CA GLU A 129 0.59 2.97 -32.47
C GLU A 129 1.11 2.44 -31.12
N ILE A 130 2.29 1.82 -31.15
CA ILE A 130 2.95 1.28 -29.97
C ILE A 130 4.37 1.81 -29.88
N GLU A 131 4.83 1.99 -28.65
CA GLU A 131 6.24 2.13 -28.30
C GLU A 131 6.71 0.81 -27.70
N PHE A 132 7.95 0.41 -27.96
CA PHE A 132 8.50 -0.78 -27.32
C PHE A 132 9.95 -0.60 -26.89
N TRP A 133 10.32 -1.26 -25.80
CA TRP A 133 11.69 -1.36 -25.31
C TRP A 133 12.07 -2.81 -25.13
N VAL A 134 13.28 -3.17 -25.56
CA VAL A 134 13.90 -4.46 -25.30
C VAL A 134 15.20 -4.23 -24.56
N LYS A 135 15.44 -4.95 -23.47
CA LYS A 135 16.74 -4.98 -22.78
C LYS A 135 17.06 -6.38 -22.27
N PRO A 136 18.33 -6.75 -22.09
CA PRO A 136 18.68 -8.00 -21.41
C PRO A 136 18.07 -8.05 -20.01
N THR A 137 17.68 -9.25 -19.57
CA THR A 137 17.27 -9.52 -18.19
C THR A 137 18.40 -9.28 -17.20
N GLU A 138 18.04 -8.83 -16.00
CA GLU A 138 18.96 -8.56 -14.89
C GLU A 138 18.83 -9.65 -13.82
N GLN A 139 19.94 -10.22 -13.34
CA GLN A 139 19.92 -11.32 -12.37
C GLN A 139 19.35 -10.92 -11.01
N GLU A 140 19.48 -9.65 -10.65
CA GLU A 140 19.07 -9.10 -9.35
C GLU A 140 17.77 -8.29 -9.47
N SER A 141 16.97 -8.51 -10.52
CA SER A 141 15.70 -7.82 -10.66
C SER A 141 14.70 -8.25 -9.59
N GLU A 142 14.01 -7.27 -9.02
CA GLU A 142 12.91 -7.52 -8.10
C GLU A 142 11.59 -7.81 -8.83
N ASP A 143 11.46 -7.35 -10.08
CA ASP A 143 10.20 -7.43 -10.82
C ASP A 143 9.91 -8.83 -11.39
N TYR A 144 10.94 -9.69 -11.55
CA TYR A 144 10.80 -10.96 -12.26
C TYR A 144 11.87 -11.99 -11.89
N ASP A 145 11.55 -13.27 -12.08
CA ASP A 145 12.53 -14.36 -11.99
C ASP A 145 13.49 -14.29 -13.19
N TYR A 146 14.79 -14.37 -12.92
CA TYR A 146 15.79 -14.31 -13.97
C TYR A 146 15.62 -15.47 -14.97
N VAL A 147 15.60 -15.11 -16.26
CA VAL A 147 15.75 -16.03 -17.39
C VAL A 147 16.89 -15.54 -18.25
N GLU A 148 17.62 -16.44 -18.92
CA GLU A 148 18.58 -16.00 -19.94
C GLU A 148 17.80 -15.49 -21.16
N GLY A 149 17.79 -14.16 -21.37
CA GLY A 149 17.07 -13.54 -22.46
C GLY A 149 16.83 -12.06 -22.24
N TYR A 150 15.60 -11.62 -22.48
CA TYR A 150 15.23 -10.21 -22.57
C TYR A 150 13.97 -9.88 -21.77
N VAL A 151 13.90 -8.64 -21.30
CA VAL A 151 12.67 -7.97 -20.91
C VAL A 151 12.19 -7.17 -22.11
N LEU A 152 10.93 -7.36 -22.47
CA LEU A 152 10.22 -6.57 -23.47
C LEU A 152 9.08 -5.83 -22.78
N GLU A 153 9.01 -4.52 -23.00
CA GLU A 153 7.89 -3.68 -22.59
C GLU A 153 7.23 -3.10 -23.84
N LEU A 154 5.92 -3.32 -23.96
CA LEU A 154 5.07 -2.67 -24.95
C LEU A 154 4.25 -1.59 -24.26
N GLN A 155 4.17 -0.41 -24.85
CA GLN A 155 3.35 0.69 -24.38
C GLN A 155 2.47 1.21 -25.50
N MET A 156 1.24 1.58 -25.16
CA MET A 156 0.36 2.26 -26.10
C MET A 156 -0.48 3.32 -25.40
N GLN A 157 -0.90 4.32 -26.18
CA GLN A 157 -1.77 5.36 -25.67
C GLN A 157 -3.15 4.78 -25.32
N ILE A 158 -3.64 5.12 -24.12
CA ILE A 158 -5.00 4.79 -23.70
C ILE A 158 -5.98 5.65 -24.53
N PRO A 159 -6.97 5.04 -25.21
CA PRO A 159 -7.99 5.78 -25.92
C PRO A 159 -8.73 6.78 -25.01
N ASN A 160 -9.06 7.96 -25.53
CA ASN A 160 -9.68 9.03 -24.73
C ASN A 160 -11.00 8.59 -24.09
N GLU A 161 -11.76 7.70 -24.75
CA GLU A 161 -13.00 7.12 -24.25
C GLU A 161 -12.81 6.23 -23.01
N MET A 162 -11.62 5.62 -22.83
CA MET A 162 -11.28 4.79 -21.67
C MET A 162 -10.67 5.59 -20.51
N LEU A 163 -10.23 6.82 -20.76
CA LEU A 163 -9.45 7.60 -19.80
C LEU A 163 -10.16 7.79 -18.46
N LEU A 164 -11.47 8.06 -18.49
CA LEU A 164 -12.26 8.24 -17.27
C LEU A 164 -12.32 6.94 -16.44
N GLU A 165 -12.45 5.81 -17.11
CA GLU A 165 -12.53 4.50 -16.47
C GLU A 165 -11.17 4.08 -15.90
N CYS A 166 -10.08 4.33 -16.62
CA CYS A 166 -8.72 4.13 -16.11
C CYS A 166 -8.44 5.00 -14.88
N LYS A 167 -8.88 6.27 -14.87
CA LYS A 167 -8.77 7.13 -13.68
C LYS A 167 -9.52 6.54 -12.49
N GLU A 168 -10.73 6.02 -12.71
CA GLU A 168 -11.52 5.37 -11.67
C GLU A 168 -10.83 4.09 -11.15
N ILE A 169 -10.21 3.28 -12.02
CA ILE A 169 -9.42 2.11 -11.61
C ILE A 169 -8.29 2.53 -10.66
N VAL A 170 -7.50 3.54 -11.04
CA VAL A 170 -6.41 4.03 -10.17
C VAL A 170 -6.98 4.54 -8.84
N SER A 171 -8.03 5.37 -8.87
CA SER A 171 -8.68 5.90 -7.66
C SER A 171 -9.20 4.81 -6.72
N ARG A 172 -9.76 3.72 -7.25
CA ARG A 172 -10.28 2.59 -6.47
C ARG A 172 -9.21 1.77 -5.75
N ASN A 173 -7.93 2.05 -6.02
CA ASN A 173 -6.80 1.37 -5.40
C ASN A 173 -6.01 2.27 -4.45
N ILE A 174 -6.52 3.44 -4.09
CA ILE A 174 -5.87 4.32 -3.12
C ILE A 174 -6.36 3.98 -1.71
N ASN A 175 -5.45 3.67 -0.80
CA ASN A 175 -5.76 3.38 0.59
C ASN A 175 -5.77 4.67 1.42
N LEU A 176 -6.95 5.22 1.66
CA LEU A 176 -7.11 6.46 2.44
C LEU A 176 -6.78 6.27 3.93
N GLN A 177 -6.99 5.08 4.50
CA GLN A 177 -6.67 4.81 5.91
C GLN A 177 -5.16 4.85 6.16
N ALA A 178 -4.36 4.33 5.23
CA ALA A 178 -2.91 4.42 5.28
C ALA A 178 -2.41 5.88 5.22
N LEU A 179 -3.10 6.72 4.44
CA LEU A 179 -2.78 8.14 4.34
C LEU A 179 -3.18 8.92 5.59
N GLU A 180 -4.31 8.58 6.19
CA GLU A 180 -4.73 9.12 7.49
C GLU A 180 -3.75 8.72 8.60
N TYR A 181 -3.34 7.46 8.62
CA TYR A 181 -2.31 6.95 9.54
C TYR A 181 -0.99 7.71 9.40
N GLY A 182 -0.56 7.97 8.16
CA GLY A 182 0.62 8.79 7.89
C GLY A 182 0.45 10.29 8.14
N GLY A 183 -0.69 10.73 8.70
CA GLY A 183 -0.96 12.13 9.01
C GLY A 183 -1.24 13.03 7.79
N PHE A 184 -1.41 12.45 6.60
CA PHE A 184 -1.58 13.20 5.35
C PHE A 184 -3.01 13.67 5.11
N GLN A 185 -4.01 13.13 5.82
CA GLN A 185 -5.42 13.40 5.52
C GLN A 185 -5.77 14.90 5.54
N ALA A 186 -5.29 15.63 6.55
CA ALA A 186 -5.53 17.06 6.66
C ALA A 186 -4.93 17.85 5.49
N LEU A 187 -3.81 17.40 4.95
CA LEU A 187 -3.19 17.99 3.76
C LEU A 187 -4.00 17.62 2.51
N LEU A 188 -4.43 16.36 2.38
CA LEU A 188 -5.16 15.86 1.20
C LEU A 188 -6.56 16.47 1.04
N ASP A 189 -7.28 16.71 2.14
CA ASP A 189 -8.63 17.31 2.13
C ASP A 189 -8.68 18.68 1.43
N SER A 190 -7.53 19.38 1.37
CA SER A 190 -7.43 20.73 0.82
C SER A 190 -7.20 20.77 -0.69
N TYR A 191 -6.61 19.73 -1.28
CA TYR A 191 -6.09 19.75 -2.65
C TYR A 191 -6.74 18.73 -3.58
N GLY A 192 -7.39 17.71 -3.02
CA GLY A 192 -7.88 16.58 -3.79
C GLY A 192 -6.74 15.70 -4.29
N ILE A 193 -7.13 14.58 -4.88
CA ILE A 193 -6.22 13.53 -5.32
C ILE A 193 -6.34 13.40 -6.85
N ASN A 194 -5.21 13.53 -7.55
CA ASN A 194 -5.15 13.28 -8.99
C ASN A 194 -4.47 11.92 -9.23
N PRO A 195 -5.21 10.88 -9.62
CA PRO A 195 -4.63 9.57 -9.87
C PRO A 195 -3.59 9.63 -10.99
N VAL A 196 -2.40 9.07 -10.75
CA VAL A 196 -1.29 9.09 -11.70
C VAL A 196 -1.10 7.71 -12.30
N ASP A 197 -0.92 6.66 -11.51
CA ASP A 197 -0.68 5.34 -12.07
C ASP A 197 -1.09 4.21 -11.14
N ILE A 198 -1.32 3.04 -11.74
CA ILE A 198 -1.39 1.76 -11.05
C ILE A 198 -0.52 0.78 -11.80
N SER A 199 0.26 -0.02 -11.08
CA SER A 199 1.07 -1.09 -11.64
C SER A 199 0.93 -2.36 -10.81
N VAL A 200 1.00 -3.50 -11.50
CA VAL A 200 0.90 -4.82 -10.89
C VAL A 200 2.03 -5.66 -11.42
N VAL A 201 2.79 -6.26 -10.50
CA VAL A 201 3.91 -7.15 -10.78
C VAL A 201 3.56 -8.53 -10.24
N LYS A 202 3.67 -9.56 -11.08
CA LYS A 202 3.44 -10.98 -10.73
C LYS A 202 4.70 -11.86 -10.87
N GLY A 203 5.87 -11.23 -10.81
CA GLY A 203 7.16 -11.90 -10.90
C GLY A 203 7.76 -12.23 -9.54
N ASN A 204 9.07 -12.02 -9.37
CA ASN A 204 9.83 -12.45 -8.20
C ASN A 204 9.33 -11.81 -6.90
N LYS A 205 9.20 -10.48 -6.86
CA LYS A 205 8.51 -9.76 -5.79
C LYS A 205 7.17 -9.27 -6.27
N GLU A 206 6.15 -10.12 -6.17
CA GLU A 206 4.79 -9.72 -6.49
C GLU A 206 4.37 -8.50 -5.67
N ASN A 207 3.78 -7.51 -6.33
CA ASN A 207 3.28 -6.30 -5.68
C ASN A 207 2.24 -5.59 -6.53
N VAL A 208 1.47 -4.75 -5.87
CA VAL A 208 0.68 -3.68 -6.49
C VAL A 208 1.27 -2.36 -6.04
N SER A 209 1.37 -1.41 -6.96
CA SER A 209 1.73 -0.02 -6.66
C SER A 209 0.68 0.92 -7.23
N VAL A 210 0.28 1.93 -6.47
CA VAL A 210 -0.56 3.04 -6.94
C VAL A 210 0.16 4.35 -6.69
N GLY A 211 0.14 5.25 -7.67
CA GLY A 211 0.70 6.59 -7.61
C GLY A 211 -0.39 7.64 -7.81
N PHE A 212 -0.32 8.72 -7.06
CA PHE A 212 -1.17 9.88 -7.26
C PHE A 212 -0.44 11.18 -6.93
N TYR A 213 -0.97 12.26 -7.49
CA TYR A 213 -0.39 13.58 -7.49
C TYR A 213 -1.26 14.55 -6.70
N VAL A 214 -0.61 15.43 -5.96
CA VAL A 214 -1.22 16.56 -5.26
C VAL A 214 -0.55 17.84 -5.74
N ASP A 215 -1.37 18.83 -6.12
CA ASP A 215 -0.90 20.19 -6.40
C ASP A 215 -1.11 21.06 -5.14
N PRO A 216 -0.10 21.24 -4.30
CA PRO A 216 -0.24 22.03 -3.08
C PRO A 216 -0.27 23.55 -3.35
N GLY A 217 -0.01 24.00 -4.58
CA GLY A 217 0.06 25.42 -4.93
C GLY A 217 1.01 26.21 -4.01
N ASP A 218 0.47 27.22 -3.33
CA ASP A 218 1.22 28.09 -2.43
C ASP A 218 1.62 27.40 -1.11
N GLU A 219 1.02 26.25 -0.76
CA GLU A 219 1.31 25.49 0.46
C GLU A 219 2.35 24.37 0.27
N TYR A 220 3.07 24.36 -0.85
CA TYR A 220 4.19 23.42 -1.05
C TYR A 220 5.19 23.43 0.12
N GLN A 221 5.43 24.61 0.71
CA GLN A 221 6.31 24.73 1.87
C GLN A 221 5.75 24.02 3.11
N THR A 222 4.43 23.99 3.30
CA THR A 222 3.79 23.26 4.40
C THR A 222 4.06 21.75 4.29
N TRP A 223 3.93 21.19 3.09
CA TRP A 223 4.28 19.78 2.82
C TRP A 223 5.75 19.50 3.07
N ARG A 224 6.62 20.41 2.60
CA ARG A 224 8.06 20.29 2.83
C ARG A 224 8.43 20.35 4.30
N ASP A 225 7.85 21.28 5.06
CA ASP A 225 8.12 21.42 6.49
C ASP A 225 7.60 20.21 7.28
N TYR A 226 6.46 19.66 6.88
CA TYR A 226 5.90 18.43 7.46
C TYR A 226 6.84 17.23 7.27
N VAL A 227 7.25 16.95 6.02
CA VAL A 227 8.16 15.84 5.69
C VAL A 227 9.55 16.02 6.32
N ASN A 228 9.97 17.24 6.65
CA ASN A 228 11.22 17.52 7.34
C ASN A 228 11.07 17.70 8.87
N SER A 229 9.87 17.49 9.43
CA SER A 229 9.65 17.63 10.87
C SER A 229 10.32 16.50 11.65
N GLU A 230 10.82 16.78 12.86
CA GLU A 230 11.44 15.74 13.70
C GLU A 230 10.48 14.58 14.01
N GLU A 231 9.18 14.89 14.16
CA GLU A 231 8.11 13.91 14.37
C GLU A 231 8.05 12.90 13.22
N TYR A 232 7.99 13.40 11.99
CA TYR A 232 7.93 12.59 10.77
C TYR A 232 9.25 11.82 10.55
N LEU A 233 10.39 12.51 10.66
CA LEU A 233 11.71 11.91 10.46
C LEU A 233 12.07 10.83 11.48
N SER A 234 11.48 10.86 12.68
CA SER A 234 11.71 9.85 13.71
C SER A 234 11.13 8.48 13.36
N GLN A 235 10.20 8.41 12.41
CA GLN A 235 9.49 7.20 12.03
C GLN A 235 9.97 6.60 10.69
N GLU A 236 10.96 7.22 10.01
CA GLU A 236 11.12 7.02 8.56
C GLU A 236 12.55 6.86 8.03
N LYS A 237 12.62 6.34 6.80
CA LYS A 237 13.83 6.34 5.96
C LYS A 237 13.75 7.48 4.95
N VAL A 238 14.45 8.57 5.22
CA VAL A 238 14.66 9.61 4.20
C VAL A 238 15.69 9.15 3.18
N SER A 239 15.33 9.31 1.91
CA SER A 239 16.24 9.10 0.78
C SER A 239 16.10 10.23 -0.23
N TYR A 240 17.08 10.34 -1.12
CA TYR A 240 16.99 11.22 -2.27
C TYR A 240 16.89 10.38 -3.54
N TRP A 241 15.84 10.60 -4.32
CA TRP A 241 15.71 10.02 -5.66
C TRP A 241 16.09 11.10 -6.67
N GLY A 242 17.36 11.11 -7.06
CA GLY A 242 17.91 12.22 -7.85
C GLY A 242 17.98 13.51 -7.04
N GLU A 243 17.22 14.53 -7.45
CA GLU A 243 17.11 15.83 -6.76
C GLU A 243 15.87 15.93 -5.85
N GLU A 244 15.04 14.90 -5.80
CA GLU A 244 13.77 14.90 -5.07
C GLU A 244 13.96 14.34 -3.66
N LEU A 245 13.33 15.00 -2.69
CA LEU A 245 13.26 14.49 -1.32
C LEU A 245 12.19 13.41 -1.27
N ALA A 246 12.57 12.20 -0.87
CA ALA A 246 11.67 11.08 -0.73
C ALA A 246 11.68 10.54 0.70
N SER A 247 10.49 10.26 1.23
CA SER A 247 10.33 9.64 2.54
C SER A 247 9.25 8.57 2.50
N SER A 248 9.29 7.63 3.46
CA SER A 248 8.45 6.44 3.44
C SER A 248 7.87 6.11 4.82
N ILE A 249 6.53 6.03 4.91
CA ILE A 249 5.79 5.53 6.09
C ILE A 249 5.27 4.12 5.82
N GLY A 250 5.61 3.20 6.72
CA GLY A 250 5.01 1.87 6.74
C GLY A 250 3.58 1.88 7.30
N TYR A 251 2.67 1.17 6.64
CA TYR A 251 1.34 0.85 7.14
C TYR A 251 1.16 -0.68 7.08
N GLY A 252 1.59 -1.37 8.14
CA GLY A 252 1.91 -2.82 8.07
C GLY A 252 2.90 -3.12 6.94
N ASP A 253 2.55 -4.03 6.04
CA ASP A 253 3.36 -4.38 4.85
C ASP A 253 3.32 -3.33 3.73
N MET A 254 2.48 -2.31 3.81
CA MET A 254 2.38 -1.26 2.78
C MET A 254 3.45 -0.19 2.96
N ASP A 255 4.20 0.11 1.89
CA ASP A 255 5.12 1.25 1.80
C ASP A 255 4.37 2.48 1.24
N ASN A 256 4.22 3.54 2.04
CA ASN A 256 3.67 4.82 1.60
C ASN A 256 4.80 5.81 1.40
N ARG A 257 5.15 6.07 0.14
CA ARG A 257 6.24 6.97 -0.22
C ARG A 257 5.72 8.33 -0.62
N ILE A 258 6.30 9.38 -0.07
CA ILE A 258 6.10 10.76 -0.51
C ILE A 258 7.34 11.26 -1.21
N MET A 259 7.17 11.86 -2.37
CA MET A 259 8.22 12.49 -3.16
C MET A 259 7.86 13.96 -3.39
N LEU A 260 8.79 14.85 -3.03
CA LEU A 260 8.65 16.29 -3.16
C LEU A 260 9.58 16.79 -4.26
N SER A 261 9.01 17.44 -5.28
CA SER A 261 9.77 18.09 -6.34
C SER A 261 9.87 19.59 -6.11
N ASP A 262 11.06 20.05 -5.70
CA ASP A 262 11.33 21.47 -5.46
C ASP A 262 11.25 22.33 -6.71
N LYS A 263 11.58 21.72 -7.86
CA LYS A 263 11.61 22.40 -9.15
C LYS A 263 10.20 22.74 -9.63
N ASP A 264 9.32 21.76 -9.54
CA ASP A 264 7.97 21.84 -10.10
C ASP A 264 6.90 22.06 -9.02
N LYS A 265 7.31 22.11 -7.74
CA LYS A 265 6.50 22.35 -6.54
C LYS A 265 5.31 21.39 -6.39
N HIS A 266 5.53 20.13 -6.72
CA HIS A 266 4.50 19.10 -6.60
C HIS A 266 4.84 18.03 -5.58
N VAL A 267 3.80 17.31 -5.18
CA VAL A 267 3.89 16.15 -4.30
C VAL A 267 3.36 14.94 -5.04
N ILE A 268 4.17 13.89 -5.10
CA ILE A 268 3.75 12.57 -5.58
C ILE A 268 3.71 11.64 -4.38
N ILE A 269 2.61 10.92 -4.23
CA ILE A 269 2.45 9.90 -3.20
C ILE A 269 2.29 8.56 -3.90
N GLY A 270 3.11 7.58 -3.52
CA GLY A 270 3.06 6.21 -3.98
C GLY A 270 2.71 5.28 -2.83
N GLN A 271 1.81 4.33 -3.04
CA GLN A 271 1.56 3.25 -2.10
C GLN A 271 1.94 1.93 -2.78
N THR A 272 2.79 1.13 -2.14
CA THR A 272 3.19 -0.18 -2.65
C THR A 272 2.86 -1.24 -1.63
N LEU A 273 2.18 -2.30 -2.04
CA LEU A 273 1.81 -3.41 -1.18
C LEU A 273 2.32 -4.73 -1.79
N PRO A 274 3.01 -5.59 -1.03
CA PRO A 274 3.36 -6.94 -1.47
C PRO A 274 2.12 -7.78 -1.81
N GLY A 275 2.25 -8.60 -2.86
CA GLY A 275 1.17 -9.41 -3.44
C GLY A 275 0.46 -8.70 -4.59
N ALA A 276 0.14 -9.43 -5.65
CA ALA A 276 -0.50 -8.87 -6.85
C ALA A 276 -2.04 -8.86 -6.79
N ASP A 277 -2.63 -9.76 -6.00
CA ASP A 277 -4.08 -10.02 -5.97
C ASP A 277 -4.86 -9.16 -4.97
N ILE A 278 -4.18 -8.31 -4.19
CA ILE A 278 -4.80 -7.51 -3.12
C ILE A 278 -5.17 -6.14 -3.68
N ASN A 279 -6.42 -5.71 -3.50
CA ASN A 279 -6.79 -4.32 -3.72
C ASN A 279 -6.19 -3.48 -2.58
N ILE A 280 -5.29 -2.56 -2.92
CA ILE A 280 -4.61 -1.67 -1.97
C ILE A 280 -5.62 -0.90 -1.12
N ALA A 281 -6.74 -0.44 -1.69
CA ALA A 281 -7.73 0.36 -0.97
C ALA A 281 -8.41 -0.38 0.18
N ASP A 282 -8.51 -1.71 0.08
CA ASP A 282 -9.16 -2.56 1.08
C ASP A 282 -8.17 -3.12 2.11
N TYR A 283 -6.88 -2.88 1.92
CA TYR A 283 -5.85 -3.39 2.82
C TYR A 283 -5.97 -2.75 4.21
N ILE A 284 -6.12 -3.60 5.21
CA ILE A 284 -6.05 -3.23 6.62
C ILE A 284 -4.95 -4.12 7.22
N PRO A 285 -3.85 -3.54 7.72
CA PRO A 285 -2.77 -4.30 8.29
C PRO A 285 -3.26 -5.08 9.52
N SER A 286 -2.71 -6.26 9.74
CA SER A 286 -2.81 -6.89 11.06
C SER A 286 -2.24 -5.93 12.09
N GLN A 287 -2.97 -5.65 13.17
CA GLN A 287 -2.46 -4.77 14.24
C GLN A 287 -1.10 -5.28 14.72
N SER A 288 -0.13 -4.38 14.82
CA SER A 288 1.19 -4.66 15.39
C SER A 288 1.52 -3.63 16.46
N LEU A 289 2.52 -3.93 17.30
CA LEU A 289 2.92 -3.01 18.36
C LEU A 289 3.44 -1.68 17.78
N VAL A 290 4.22 -1.72 16.71
CA VAL A 290 4.71 -0.48 16.06
C VAL A 290 3.55 0.40 15.59
N MET A 291 2.47 -0.19 15.07
CA MET A 291 1.26 0.56 14.70
C MET A 291 0.55 1.21 15.88
N LEU A 292 0.74 0.70 17.09
CA LEU A 292 0.21 1.26 18.33
C LEU A 292 1.18 2.28 18.97
N GLY A 293 2.28 2.63 18.29
CA GLY A 293 3.27 3.60 18.76
C GLY A 293 4.40 2.99 19.60
N PHE A 294 4.50 1.67 19.69
CA PHE A 294 5.65 1.03 20.33
C PHE A 294 6.90 1.16 19.45
N ARG A 295 8.05 1.31 20.07
CA ARG A 295 9.37 1.28 19.42
C ARG A 295 9.75 -0.16 19.03
N ASP A 296 10.77 -0.29 18.18
CA ASP A 296 11.32 -1.56 17.71
C ASP A 296 11.79 -2.53 18.82
N GLU A 297 11.89 -2.04 20.06
CA GLU A 297 12.28 -2.82 21.24
C GLU A 297 11.06 -3.36 22.03
N GLY A 298 9.84 -2.97 21.62
CA GLY A 298 8.59 -3.30 22.32
C GLY A 298 8.19 -2.31 23.40
N ASP A 299 8.68 -1.06 23.32
CA ASP A 299 8.51 -0.03 24.35
C ASP A 299 7.64 1.13 23.89
N TYR A 300 6.72 1.57 24.75
CA TYR A 300 5.82 2.70 24.58
C TYR A 300 5.95 3.66 25.76
N ASP A 301 6.10 4.95 25.46
CA ASP A 301 6.34 6.01 26.45
C ASP A 301 5.29 7.12 26.26
N ASP A 302 4.37 7.20 27.21
CA ASP A 302 3.34 8.22 27.28
C ASP A 302 3.81 9.35 28.21
N GLN A 303 4.41 10.36 27.59
CA GLN A 303 4.93 11.52 28.31
C GLN A 303 3.82 12.40 28.91
N GLN A 304 2.59 12.31 28.40
CA GLN A 304 1.49 13.12 28.90
C GLN A 304 1.01 12.60 30.24
N ASP A 305 0.83 11.28 30.35
CA ASP A 305 0.37 10.62 31.58
C ASP A 305 1.53 10.07 32.43
N ASN A 306 2.78 10.24 31.98
CA ASN A 306 4.00 9.78 32.64
C ASN A 306 3.99 8.25 32.86
N ILE A 307 3.51 7.53 31.85
CA ILE A 307 3.34 6.07 31.85
C ILE A 307 4.32 5.44 30.86
N TYR A 308 4.93 4.33 31.28
CA TYR A 308 5.78 3.51 30.41
C TYR A 308 5.21 2.09 30.31
N VAL A 309 5.12 1.57 29.09
CA VAL A 309 4.70 0.20 28.81
C VAL A 309 5.76 -0.50 27.99
N ALA A 310 6.23 -1.66 28.42
CA ALA A 310 7.15 -2.50 27.66
C ALA A 310 6.59 -3.92 27.49
N ILE A 311 6.80 -4.50 26.31
CA ILE A 311 6.38 -5.87 26.00
C ILE A 311 7.62 -6.70 25.71
N HIS A 312 7.91 -7.59 26.62
CA HIS A 312 9.05 -8.49 26.50
C HIS A 312 8.58 -9.86 26.00
N LYS A 313 9.11 -10.27 24.86
CA LYS A 313 8.98 -11.63 24.35
C LYS A 313 10.34 -12.26 24.13
N SER A 314 10.51 -13.48 24.64
CA SER A 314 11.78 -14.19 24.55
C SER A 314 12.23 -14.50 23.12
N GLU A 315 11.31 -14.48 22.14
CA GLU A 315 11.60 -14.60 20.72
C GLU A 315 12.16 -13.31 20.08
N TRP A 316 11.99 -12.14 20.70
CA TRP A 316 12.47 -10.86 20.18
C TRP A 316 13.85 -10.53 20.71
N GLN A 317 14.01 -10.64 22.03
CA GLN A 317 15.27 -10.39 22.71
C GLN A 317 15.30 -11.13 24.05
N GLU A 318 16.50 -11.49 24.51
CA GLU A 318 16.67 -11.98 25.87
C GLU A 318 16.52 -10.81 26.85
N ALA A 319 15.55 -10.88 27.76
CA ALA A 319 15.35 -9.88 28.80
C ALA A 319 16.58 -9.80 29.71
N GLU A 320 16.98 -8.60 30.13
CA GLU A 320 18.13 -8.41 31.02
C GLU A 320 17.93 -9.06 32.39
N ASN A 321 16.69 -9.07 32.87
CA ASN A 321 16.29 -9.74 34.10
C ASN A 321 15.32 -10.89 33.80
N GLU A 322 15.46 -12.00 34.54
CA GLU A 322 14.57 -13.16 34.42
C GLU A 322 13.11 -12.80 34.75
N GLU A 323 12.90 -11.83 35.65
CA GLU A 323 11.59 -11.32 36.04
C GLU A 323 10.87 -10.58 34.90
N ASP A 324 11.60 -10.00 33.95
CA ASP A 324 11.02 -9.25 32.83
C ASP A 324 10.76 -10.16 31.61
N ARG A 325 10.95 -11.47 31.73
CA ARG A 325 10.80 -12.40 30.61
C ARG A 325 9.33 -12.72 30.34
N ASN A 326 8.91 -12.58 29.07
CA ASN A 326 7.57 -12.97 28.60
C ASN A 326 6.43 -12.28 29.36
N CYS A 327 6.54 -10.97 29.55
CA CYS A 327 5.55 -10.17 30.25
C CYS A 327 5.27 -8.83 29.56
N ILE A 328 4.18 -8.19 29.98
CA ILE A 328 3.96 -6.76 29.80
C ILE A 328 4.38 -6.08 31.09
N LEU A 329 5.30 -5.12 31.00
CA LEU A 329 5.71 -4.24 32.08
C LEU A 329 4.95 -2.92 31.92
N PHE A 330 4.30 -2.47 32.99
CA PHE A 330 3.63 -1.19 33.09
C PHE A 330 4.20 -0.43 34.28
N ILE A 331 4.62 0.81 34.07
CA ILE A 331 5.13 1.69 35.11
C ILE A 331 4.34 2.99 35.05
N ASP A 332 3.63 3.27 36.12
CA ASP A 332 3.09 4.59 36.40
C ASP A 332 4.15 5.36 37.19
N ASN A 333 4.74 6.40 36.58
CA ASN A 333 5.79 7.20 37.22
C ASN A 333 5.26 8.43 37.96
N ASP A 334 3.94 8.54 38.24
CA ASP A 334 3.40 9.70 38.94
C ASP A 334 4.18 9.98 40.25
N ALA A 335 4.57 11.25 40.42
CA ALA A 335 5.63 11.71 41.30
C ALA A 335 5.35 11.52 42.80
N ASN A 336 4.16 11.07 43.17
CA ASN A 336 3.74 10.85 44.56
C ASN A 336 3.41 9.38 44.89
N ASP A 337 3.15 8.52 43.90
CA ASP A 337 2.45 7.24 44.11
C ASP A 337 2.68 6.18 43.00
N GLY A 338 3.84 6.20 42.35
CA GLY A 338 4.12 5.30 41.24
C GLY A 338 4.05 3.82 41.60
N PHE A 339 3.45 3.03 40.72
CA PHE A 339 3.39 1.57 40.84
C PHE A 339 3.81 0.90 39.54
N LEU A 340 4.33 -0.31 39.70
CA LEU A 340 4.76 -1.16 38.62
C LEU A 340 3.89 -2.42 38.61
N VAL A 341 3.39 -2.77 37.43
CA VAL A 341 2.69 -4.02 37.18
C VAL A 341 3.44 -4.81 36.12
N ARG A 342 3.72 -6.08 36.39
CA ARG A 342 4.07 -7.05 35.35
C ARG A 342 2.93 -8.02 35.15
N TYR A 343 2.47 -8.15 33.92
CA TYR A 343 1.50 -9.17 33.54
C TYR A 343 2.17 -10.28 32.74
N TYR A 344 2.03 -11.53 33.20
CA TYR A 344 2.57 -12.73 32.55
C TYR A 344 1.40 -13.51 31.90
N PRO A 345 1.12 -13.30 30.60
CA PRO A 345 -0.13 -13.78 29.99
C PRO A 345 -0.23 -15.30 29.96
N ARG A 346 0.90 -16.01 29.81
CA ARG A 346 0.94 -17.48 29.81
C ARG A 346 0.60 -18.09 31.18
N GLU A 347 0.82 -17.33 32.25
CA GLU A 347 0.55 -17.76 33.63
C GLU A 347 -0.75 -17.17 34.18
N ALA A 348 -1.38 -16.23 33.46
CA ALA A 348 -2.48 -15.39 33.95
C ALA A 348 -2.16 -14.82 35.35
N LYS A 349 -0.94 -14.27 35.46
CA LYS A 349 -0.35 -13.83 36.72
C LYS A 349 0.05 -12.37 36.62
N TYR A 350 -0.32 -11.61 37.64
CA TYR A 350 0.15 -10.25 37.86
C TYR A 350 1.18 -10.25 38.97
N PHE A 351 2.28 -9.52 38.77
CA PHE A 351 3.17 -9.07 39.82
C PHE A 351 2.96 -7.58 39.99
N VAL A 352 2.80 -7.13 41.23
CA VAL A 352 2.63 -5.71 41.55
C VAL A 352 3.70 -5.29 42.52
N GLN A 353 4.29 -4.13 42.25
CA GLN A 353 5.18 -3.43 43.15
C GLN A 353 4.70 -1.99 43.33
N LEU A 354 4.54 -1.55 44.57
CA LEU A 354 4.22 -0.18 44.94
C LEU A 354 5.23 0.29 45.97
N GLU A 355 5.80 1.48 45.76
CA GLU A 355 6.71 2.11 46.70
C GLU A 355 6.24 3.53 47.02
N LYS A 356 6.01 3.82 48.30
CA LYS A 356 5.55 5.13 48.78
C LYS A 356 6.02 5.36 50.21
N ASP A 357 6.52 6.55 50.53
CA ASP A 357 6.88 6.97 51.89
C ASP A 357 7.78 5.95 52.64
N ASP A 358 8.81 5.43 51.96
CA ASP A 358 9.72 4.37 52.44
C ASP A 358 9.04 3.01 52.72
N ILE A 359 7.78 2.82 52.33
CA ILE A 359 7.05 1.55 52.37
C ILE A 359 7.10 0.93 50.98
N LEU A 360 7.61 -0.30 50.90
CA LEU A 360 7.58 -1.13 49.70
C LEU A 360 6.59 -2.27 49.90
N VAL A 361 5.71 -2.46 48.94
CA VAL A 361 4.78 -3.61 48.86
C VAL A 361 5.03 -4.34 47.55
N LYS A 362 5.12 -5.67 47.62
CA LYS A 362 5.20 -6.56 46.47
C LYS A 362 4.27 -7.74 46.67
N TYR A 363 3.55 -8.14 45.63
CA TYR A 363 2.75 -9.36 45.65
C TYR A 363 2.49 -9.89 44.25
N ASP A 364 2.16 -11.17 44.18
CA ASP A 364 1.55 -11.78 43.01
C ASP A 364 0.04 -11.91 43.18
N TRP A 365 -0.68 -11.80 42.08
CA TRP A 365 -2.07 -12.25 41.96
C TRP A 365 -2.19 -13.25 40.81
N TYR A 366 -2.70 -14.43 41.12
CA TYR A 366 -3.00 -15.48 40.14
C TYR A 366 -4.49 -15.42 39.82
N GLU A 367 -4.83 -14.83 38.67
CA GLU A 367 -6.22 -14.59 38.26
C GLU A 367 -7.07 -15.88 38.25
N PRO A 368 -6.61 -17.04 37.72
CA PRO A 368 -7.43 -18.25 37.66
C PRO A 368 -7.80 -18.82 39.03
N GLU A 369 -6.98 -18.54 40.05
CA GLU A 369 -7.15 -19.05 41.41
C GLU A 369 -7.77 -18.00 42.35
N ASP A 370 -7.92 -16.75 41.88
CA ASP A 370 -8.19 -15.57 42.69
C ASP A 370 -7.38 -15.55 43.99
N ARG A 371 -6.05 -15.73 43.83
CA ARG A 371 -5.14 -15.95 44.96
C ARG A 371 -3.98 -14.98 44.92
N TYR A 372 -3.74 -14.35 46.07
CA TYR A 372 -2.57 -13.53 46.31
C TYR A 372 -1.43 -14.33 46.93
N SER A 373 -0.19 -13.95 46.62
CA SER A 373 1.04 -14.53 47.18
C SER A 373 2.02 -13.42 47.51
N ASP A 374 2.73 -13.54 48.64
CA ASP A 374 3.72 -12.57 49.11
C ASP A 374 5.08 -12.72 48.45
N GLN A 375 5.19 -13.51 47.38
CA GLN A 375 6.45 -13.81 46.69
C GLN A 375 7.56 -14.35 47.61
N GLY A 376 7.23 -14.87 48.80
CA GLY A 376 8.23 -15.34 49.77
C GLY A 376 8.99 -14.23 50.48
N PHE A 377 8.48 -12.99 50.48
CA PHE A 377 9.00 -11.88 51.29
C PHE A 377 8.71 -12.03 52.79
N GLY A 378 7.88 -13.01 53.19
CA GLY A 378 7.64 -13.39 54.57
C GLY A 378 6.52 -12.57 55.24
N GLU A 379 5.71 -11.87 54.45
CA GLU A 379 4.60 -11.04 54.92
C GLU A 379 3.27 -11.73 54.61
N ASP A 380 2.33 -11.72 55.54
CA ASP A 380 0.97 -12.24 55.26
C ASP A 380 0.28 -11.29 54.26
N VAL A 381 -0.53 -11.84 53.34
CA VAL A 381 -1.39 -11.07 52.42
C VAL A 381 -2.21 -10.00 53.16
N SER A 382 -2.63 -10.30 54.39
CA SER A 382 -3.35 -9.36 55.26
C SER A 382 -2.50 -8.15 55.67
N GLU A 383 -1.20 -8.34 55.88
CA GLU A 383 -0.25 -7.26 56.20
C GLU A 383 0.04 -6.42 54.95
N ILE A 384 0.23 -7.06 53.79
CA ILE A 384 0.35 -6.39 52.49
C ILE A 384 -0.89 -5.52 52.23
N LYS A 385 -2.09 -6.05 52.44
CA LYS A 385 -3.34 -5.29 52.32
C LYS A 385 -3.33 -4.06 53.21
N GLN A 386 -3.04 -4.21 54.52
CA GLN A 386 -3.02 -3.07 55.46
C GLN A 386 -2.02 -1.98 55.06
N LYS A 387 -0.84 -2.37 54.58
CA LYS A 387 0.15 -1.42 54.04
C LYS A 387 -0.40 -0.69 52.84
N MET A 388 -0.99 -1.39 51.86
CA MET A 388 -1.61 -0.73 50.70
C MET A 388 -2.76 0.20 51.09
N GLN A 389 -3.62 -0.18 52.05
CA GLN A 389 -4.68 0.69 52.57
C GLN A 389 -4.10 1.98 53.16
N THR A 390 -2.99 1.86 53.89
CA THR A 390 -2.27 3.01 54.46
C THR A 390 -1.64 3.87 53.37
N MET A 391 -0.90 3.28 52.42
CA MET A 391 -0.20 3.97 51.35
C MET A 391 -1.16 4.73 50.43
N LEU A 392 -2.26 4.08 50.04
CA LEU A 392 -3.25 4.64 49.12
C LEU A 392 -4.36 5.42 49.83
N ASN A 393 -4.31 5.51 51.17
CA ASN A 393 -5.37 6.09 52.01
C ASN A 393 -6.77 5.58 51.61
N ASP A 394 -6.88 4.25 51.45
CA ASP A 394 -8.08 3.58 50.97
C ASP A 394 -8.37 2.31 51.79
N GLU A 395 -9.45 2.36 52.57
CA GLU A 395 -9.89 1.25 53.42
C GLU A 395 -10.70 0.18 52.66
N SER A 396 -10.81 0.29 51.33
CA SER A 396 -11.58 -0.65 50.52
C SER A 396 -11.03 -2.08 50.59
N ASP A 397 -11.94 -3.05 50.43
CA ASP A 397 -11.55 -4.46 50.43
C ASP A 397 -10.79 -4.87 49.16
N ASN A 398 -10.94 -4.10 48.08
CA ASN A 398 -10.34 -4.32 46.77
C ASN A 398 -9.10 -3.43 46.52
N VAL A 399 -8.50 -2.84 47.57
CA VAL A 399 -7.30 -2.00 47.45
C VAL A 399 -6.16 -2.69 46.70
N MET A 400 -6.01 -4.01 46.85
CA MET A 400 -4.98 -4.79 46.18
C MET A 400 -5.28 -5.06 44.70
N ALA A 401 -6.50 -4.81 44.21
CA ALA A 401 -6.79 -4.92 42.79
C ALA A 401 -6.55 -3.60 42.05
N LYS A 402 -6.40 -2.47 42.75
CA LYS A 402 -6.34 -1.14 42.14
C LYS A 402 -5.23 -0.96 41.10
N PRO A 403 -3.96 -1.35 41.37
CA PRO A 403 -2.89 -1.23 40.37
C PRO A 403 -3.18 -2.04 39.10
N ILE A 404 -3.75 -3.23 39.26
CA ILE A 404 -4.11 -4.11 38.15
C ILE A 404 -5.26 -3.52 37.32
N ILE A 405 -6.31 -3.01 37.99
CA ILE A 405 -7.43 -2.34 37.31
C ILE A 405 -6.93 -1.11 36.54
N ALA A 406 -6.07 -0.29 37.15
CA ALA A 406 -5.50 0.88 36.48
C ALA A 406 -4.68 0.48 35.24
N PHE A 407 -3.85 -0.55 35.34
CA PHE A 407 -3.15 -1.13 34.18
C PHE A 407 -4.12 -1.59 33.09
N GLU A 408 -5.11 -2.43 33.42
CA GLU A 408 -6.07 -2.96 32.44
C GLU A 408 -6.89 -1.86 31.77
N GLU A 409 -7.33 -0.86 32.55
CA GLU A 409 -8.07 0.29 32.05
C GLU A 409 -7.20 1.16 31.13
N TYR A 410 -5.93 1.39 31.49
CA TYR A 410 -4.99 2.11 30.64
C TYR A 410 -4.79 1.40 29.29
N ILE A 411 -4.44 0.11 29.31
CA ILE A 411 -4.25 -0.67 28.07
C ILE A 411 -5.50 -0.64 27.20
N LYS A 412 -6.68 -0.76 27.81
CA LYS A 412 -7.95 -0.71 27.09
C LYS A 412 -8.27 0.66 26.52
N ASN A 413 -8.01 1.74 27.26
CA ASN A 413 -8.33 3.10 26.82
C ASN A 413 -7.33 3.60 25.76
N THR A 414 -6.06 3.25 25.90
CA THR A 414 -4.98 3.68 25.00
C THR A 414 -4.95 2.84 23.72
N PHE A 415 -5.05 1.51 23.83
CA PHE A 415 -4.88 0.59 22.70
C PHE A 415 -6.17 -0.08 22.24
N GLY A 416 -7.30 0.16 22.92
CA GLY A 416 -8.61 -0.37 22.52
C GLY A 416 -8.79 -1.88 22.72
N MET A 417 -7.90 -2.53 23.48
CA MET A 417 -7.87 -4.00 23.63
C MET A 417 -7.48 -4.44 25.05
N LYS A 418 -7.54 -5.74 25.31
CA LYS A 418 -7.09 -6.32 26.59
C LYS A 418 -5.57 -6.57 26.59
N PRO A 419 -4.94 -6.67 27.79
CA PRO A 419 -3.52 -7.01 27.90
C PRO A 419 -3.11 -8.27 27.13
N GLU A 420 -3.90 -9.35 27.16
CA GLU A 420 -3.55 -10.58 26.43
C GLU A 420 -3.53 -10.35 24.91
N GLN A 421 -4.48 -9.55 24.41
CA GLN A 421 -4.56 -9.25 22.99
C GLN A 421 -3.38 -8.39 22.55
N LEU A 422 -3.02 -7.39 23.36
CA LEU A 422 -1.84 -6.56 23.14
C LEU A 422 -0.56 -7.41 23.13
N TYR A 423 -0.42 -8.33 24.10
CA TYR A 423 0.73 -9.23 24.15
C TYR A 423 0.82 -10.14 22.94
N GLU A 424 -0.29 -10.61 22.35
CA GLU A 424 -0.23 -11.49 21.18
C GLU A 424 0.15 -10.77 19.88
N LEU A 425 0.13 -9.44 19.84
CA LEU A 425 0.48 -8.70 18.64
C LEU A 425 1.93 -8.97 18.20
N PRO A 426 2.20 -9.07 16.88
CA PRO A 426 3.56 -9.05 16.38
C PRO A 426 4.18 -7.68 16.66
N LEU A 427 5.51 -7.65 16.75
CA LEU A 427 6.25 -6.40 16.91
C LEU A 427 6.03 -5.50 15.68
N LYS A 428 6.18 -6.07 14.47
CA LYS A 428 6.03 -5.39 13.18
C LYS A 428 4.85 -5.95 12.42
#